data_AF-A0A9E3RSP7-F1
#
_entry.id   AF-A0A9E3RSP7-F1
#
_cell.length_a   1.000
_cell.length_b   1.000
_cell.length_c   1.000
_cell.angle_alpha   90.00
_cell.angle_beta   90.00
_cell.angle_gamma   90.00
#
_symmetry.space_group_name_H-M   'P 1'
#
loop_
_entity.id
_entity.type
_entity.pdbx_description
1 polymer ?
#
loop_
_entity_poly.entity_id
_entity_poly.type
_entity_poly.pdbx_seq_one_letter_code
_entity_poly.pdbx_strand_id
1 'polypeptide(L)'
;MVEYTHTMDTQASCLGNHEFEKWIETATRGLCDEARERIAAEIRTHVEETMQGLQAEGITVDNAAAEVLRQLGSPKAACRAPRRANWTARECAYLLDLPEQCLYRIQGIEPRFSLLFWSVAKVICTVAIMLLHSVFNQLSAVQSVLLWAWLSPGFAALGLLPVLPRALVRRGLVRCAVAVAAVCRMACSLCFLPALFLLVFAPHASMAFGYALCFLLPLLEHWRVWRKLGYVKLPASRMN
;
A
#
# COMPACT_ATOMS: atom_id res chain seq x y z
N MET A 1 -16.99 -40.91 55.09
CA MET A 1 -16.06 -39.85 55.55
C MET A 1 -15.37 -39.31 54.30
N VAL A 2 -15.70 -38.06 53.96
CA VAL A 2 -15.08 -37.15 52.98
C VAL A 2 -14.99 -37.61 51.52
N GLU A 3 -16.07 -37.33 50.77
CA GLU A 3 -16.09 -37.28 49.31
C GLU A 3 -16.99 -36.10 48.90
N TYR A 4 -16.55 -34.86 49.13
CA TYR A 4 -17.30 -33.65 48.77
C TYR A 4 -16.37 -32.42 48.74
N THR A 5 -15.35 -32.43 47.87
CA THR A 5 -14.48 -31.25 47.66
C THR A 5 -14.08 -31.00 46.20
N HIS A 6 -14.69 -31.66 45.21
CA HIS A 6 -14.24 -31.54 43.81
C HIS A 6 -15.08 -30.61 42.90
N THR A 7 -16.20 -30.04 43.37
CA THR A 7 -17.13 -29.31 42.48
C THR A 7 -17.23 -27.80 42.70
N MET A 8 -16.53 -27.21 43.69
CA MET A 8 -16.56 -25.75 43.89
C MET A 8 -15.37 -25.00 43.25
N ASP A 9 -14.28 -25.68 42.89
CA ASP A 9 -13.14 -25.04 42.21
C ASP A 9 -13.38 -24.76 40.72
N THR A 10 -14.43 -25.34 40.12
CA THR A 10 -14.71 -25.13 38.69
C THR A 10 -15.41 -23.80 38.42
N GLN A 11 -16.24 -23.29 39.35
CA GLN A 11 -17.00 -22.05 39.11
C GLN A 11 -16.20 -20.77 39.31
N ALA A 12 -15.22 -20.75 40.23
CA ALA A 12 -14.30 -19.61 40.39
C ALA A 12 -13.40 -19.43 39.15
N SER A 13 -12.98 -20.54 38.54
CA SER A 13 -12.26 -20.53 37.25
C SER A 13 -13.10 -19.99 36.09
N CYS A 14 -14.43 -20.17 36.12
CA CYS A 14 -15.31 -19.73 35.03
C CYS A 14 -15.46 -18.21 34.91
N LEU A 15 -15.50 -17.47 36.04
CA LEU A 15 -15.70 -16.01 36.02
C LEU A 15 -14.49 -15.28 35.43
N GLY A 16 -13.27 -15.70 35.78
CA GLY A 16 -12.04 -15.16 35.19
C GLY A 16 -11.92 -15.47 33.70
N ASN A 17 -12.31 -16.68 33.28
CA ASN A 17 -12.26 -17.09 31.87
C ASN A 17 -13.19 -16.27 30.97
N HIS A 18 -14.40 -15.94 31.44
CA HIS A 18 -15.33 -15.16 30.64
C HIS A 18 -14.87 -13.71 30.44
N GLU A 19 -14.36 -13.06 31.49
CA GLU A 19 -13.82 -11.69 31.37
C GLU A 19 -12.59 -11.65 30.45
N PHE A 20 -11.73 -12.66 30.53
CA PHE A 20 -10.55 -12.77 29.69
C PHE A 20 -10.89 -12.98 28.21
N GLU A 21 -11.83 -13.88 27.88
CA GLU A 21 -12.24 -14.08 26.48
C GLU A 21 -12.91 -12.81 25.90
N LYS A 22 -13.70 -12.09 26.70
CA LYS A 22 -14.24 -10.78 26.30
C LYS A 22 -13.14 -9.74 26.08
N TRP A 23 -12.07 -9.79 26.87
CA TRP A 23 -10.89 -8.94 26.69
C TRP A 23 -10.18 -9.27 25.37
N ILE A 24 -9.93 -10.55 25.07
CA ILE A 24 -9.33 -11.01 23.80
C ILE A 24 -10.20 -10.58 22.62
N GLU A 25 -11.51 -10.79 22.68
CA GLU A 25 -12.43 -10.39 21.61
C GLU A 25 -12.33 -8.89 21.33
N THR A 26 -12.25 -8.07 22.39
CA THR A 26 -12.12 -6.62 22.27
C THR A 26 -10.74 -6.21 21.73
N ALA A 27 -9.66 -6.85 22.19
CA ALA A 27 -8.29 -6.56 21.77
C ALA A 27 -8.04 -6.95 20.30
N THR A 28 -8.68 -8.03 19.84
CA THR A 28 -8.54 -8.54 18.48
C THR A 28 -9.61 -8.04 17.51
N ARG A 29 -10.57 -7.21 17.98
CA ARG A 29 -11.67 -6.70 17.16
C ARG A 29 -11.16 -5.94 15.93
N GLY A 30 -11.60 -6.40 14.76
CA GLY A 30 -11.28 -5.79 13.47
C GLY A 30 -10.02 -6.33 12.80
N LEU A 31 -9.35 -7.32 13.40
CA LEU A 31 -8.31 -8.12 12.74
C LEU A 31 -8.94 -9.21 11.86
N CYS A 32 -8.24 -9.64 10.80
CA CYS A 32 -8.68 -10.80 10.01
C CYS A 32 -8.60 -12.09 10.85
N ASP A 33 -9.35 -13.13 10.46
CA ASP A 33 -9.49 -14.34 11.27
C ASP A 33 -8.13 -14.99 11.60
N GLU A 34 -7.24 -15.12 10.63
CA GLU A 34 -5.88 -15.65 10.82
C GLU A 34 -5.05 -14.80 11.81
N ALA A 35 -5.09 -13.47 11.70
CA ALA A 35 -4.36 -12.59 12.60
C ALA A 35 -4.99 -12.57 14.01
N ARG A 36 -6.32 -12.67 14.09
CA ARG A 36 -7.06 -12.79 15.35
C ARG A 36 -6.68 -14.07 16.06
N GLU A 37 -6.68 -15.21 15.38
CA GLU A 37 -6.32 -16.51 15.96
C GLU A 37 -4.88 -16.52 16.44
N ARG A 38 -3.94 -16.04 15.62
CA ARG A 38 -2.53 -15.95 16.02
C ARG A 38 -2.32 -15.06 17.24
N ILE A 39 -2.88 -13.85 17.23
CA ILE A 39 -2.73 -12.91 18.36
C ILE A 39 -3.44 -13.44 19.61
N ALA A 40 -4.61 -14.05 19.46
CA ALA A 40 -5.30 -14.69 20.58
C ALA A 40 -4.46 -15.82 21.18
N ALA A 41 -3.82 -16.65 20.35
CA ALA A 41 -2.91 -17.70 20.81
C ALA A 41 -1.71 -17.12 21.57
N GLU A 42 -1.03 -16.11 21.01
CA GLU A 42 0.10 -15.44 21.67
C GLU A 42 -0.29 -14.84 23.03
N ILE A 43 -1.46 -14.19 23.13
CA ILE A 43 -1.95 -13.62 24.38
C ILE A 43 -2.27 -14.73 25.39
N ARG A 44 -2.91 -15.83 24.97
CA ARG A 44 -3.21 -16.97 25.86
C ARG A 44 -1.94 -17.59 26.42
N THR A 45 -0.94 -17.84 25.57
CA THR A 45 0.37 -18.37 26.01
C THR A 45 1.03 -17.44 27.01
N HIS A 46 1.07 -16.14 26.75
CA HIS A 46 1.67 -15.18 27.67
C HIS A 46 0.94 -15.12 29.03
N VAL A 47 -0.39 -15.18 29.02
CA VAL A 47 -1.20 -15.23 30.24
C VAL A 47 -0.95 -16.51 31.03
N GLU A 48 -0.87 -17.65 30.36
CA GLU A 48 -0.57 -18.94 31.00
C GLU A 48 0.82 -18.93 31.67
N GLU A 49 1.85 -18.46 30.96
CA GLU A 49 3.21 -18.31 31.50
C GLU A 49 3.26 -17.36 32.70
N THR A 50 2.54 -16.23 32.62
CA THR A 50 2.50 -15.23 33.70
C THR A 50 1.75 -15.76 34.92
N MET A 51 0.63 -16.47 34.71
CA MET A 51 -0.13 -17.12 35.77
C MET A 51 0.73 -18.17 36.50
N GLN A 52 1.46 -19.01 35.76
CA GLN A 52 2.36 -20.00 36.34
C GLN A 52 3.47 -19.34 37.19
N GLY A 53 4.03 -18.22 36.71
CA GLY A 53 5.01 -17.43 37.47
C GLY A 53 4.44 -16.90 38.79
N LEU A 54 3.27 -16.26 38.75
CA LEU A 54 2.62 -15.71 39.96
C LEU A 54 2.22 -16.81 40.96
N GLN A 55 1.78 -17.97 40.48
CA GLN A 55 1.48 -19.12 41.35
C GLN A 55 2.74 -19.70 42.00
N ALA A 56 3.86 -19.74 41.27
CA ALA A 56 5.15 -20.16 41.84
C ALA A 56 5.64 -19.18 42.94
N GLU A 57 5.23 -17.92 42.88
CA GLU A 57 5.46 -16.91 43.92
C GLU A 57 4.47 -17.00 45.10
N GLY A 58 3.55 -17.97 45.08
CA GLY A 58 2.58 -18.20 46.16
C GLY A 58 1.33 -17.31 46.08
N ILE A 59 1.10 -16.63 44.95
CA ILE A 59 -0.11 -15.84 44.75
C ILE A 59 -1.29 -16.78 44.45
N THR A 60 -2.43 -16.56 45.11
CA THR A 60 -3.65 -17.33 44.88
C THR A 60 -4.15 -17.15 43.44
N VAL A 61 -4.84 -18.16 42.90
CA VAL A 61 -5.31 -18.17 41.50
C VAL A 61 -6.14 -16.93 41.17
N ASP A 62 -7.04 -16.52 42.06
CA ASP A 62 -7.90 -15.34 41.85
C ASP A 62 -7.10 -14.04 41.80
N ASN A 63 -6.11 -13.89 42.69
CA ASN A 63 -5.25 -12.71 42.72
C ASN A 63 -4.30 -12.68 41.52
N ALA A 64 -3.82 -13.85 41.09
CA ALA A 64 -3.00 -13.99 39.89
C ALA A 64 -3.79 -13.58 38.64
N ALA A 65 -5.04 -14.02 38.50
CA ALA A 65 -5.90 -13.65 37.38
C ALA A 65 -6.17 -12.13 37.32
N ALA A 66 -6.47 -11.51 38.46
CA ALA A 66 -6.65 -10.07 38.58
C ALA A 66 -5.37 -9.30 38.22
N GLU A 67 -4.22 -9.78 38.69
CA GLU A 67 -2.92 -9.16 38.42
C GLU A 67 -2.53 -9.28 36.93
N VAL A 68 -2.77 -10.42 36.30
CA VAL A 68 -2.53 -10.61 34.86
C VAL A 68 -3.42 -9.69 34.02
N LEU A 69 -4.72 -9.59 34.34
CA LEU A 69 -5.63 -8.65 33.67
C LEU A 69 -5.18 -7.20 33.83
N ARG A 70 -4.64 -6.85 35.01
CA ARG A 70 -4.06 -5.53 35.28
C ARG A 70 -2.82 -5.27 34.41
N GLN A 71 -1.94 -6.26 34.27
CA GLN A 71 -0.71 -6.17 33.45
C GLN A 71 -1.01 -6.08 31.95
N LEU A 72 -2.02 -6.81 31.44
CA LEU A 72 -2.48 -6.71 30.06
C LEU A 72 -3.00 -5.31 29.70
N GLY A 73 -3.52 -4.58 30.69
CA GLY A 73 -3.99 -3.21 30.53
C GLY A 73 -5.26 -3.09 29.69
N SER A 74 -5.43 -1.95 29.01
CA SER A 74 -6.66 -1.67 28.27
C SER A 74 -6.73 -2.48 26.96
N PRO A 75 -7.80 -3.25 26.70
CA PRO A 75 -7.94 -4.01 25.46
C PRO A 75 -8.01 -3.09 24.23
N LYS A 76 -8.55 -1.88 24.39
CA LYS A 76 -8.58 -0.86 23.32
C LYS A 76 -7.18 -0.35 22.98
N ALA A 77 -6.27 -0.28 23.95
CA ALA A 77 -4.88 0.10 23.70
C ALA A 77 -4.12 -1.06 23.04
N ALA A 78 -4.30 -2.28 23.55
CA ALA A 78 -3.74 -3.50 22.98
C ALA A 78 -4.18 -3.72 21.53
N CYS A 79 -5.37 -3.29 21.13
CA CYS A 79 -5.85 -3.36 19.74
C CYS A 79 -5.07 -2.44 18.76
N ARG A 80 -4.52 -1.31 19.22
CA ARG A 80 -3.92 -0.29 18.33
C ARG A 80 -2.58 -0.73 17.74
N ALA A 81 -1.74 -1.41 18.51
CA ALA A 81 -0.44 -1.88 18.07
C ALA A 81 -0.54 -2.96 16.95
N PRO A 82 -1.30 -4.05 17.11
CA PRO A 82 -1.47 -5.05 16.08
C PRO A 82 -2.25 -4.52 14.88
N ARG A 83 -3.21 -3.59 15.03
CA ARG A 83 -3.84 -2.96 13.84
C ARG A 83 -2.89 -2.14 12.98
N ARG A 84 -1.79 -1.64 13.54
CA ARG A 84 -0.75 -0.94 12.75
C ARG A 84 0.18 -1.92 12.04
N ALA A 85 0.40 -3.09 12.61
CA ALA A 85 1.35 -4.09 12.09
C ALA A 85 0.69 -5.14 11.19
N ASN A 86 -0.55 -5.52 11.50
CA ASN A 86 -1.33 -6.53 10.82
C ASN A 86 -2.54 -5.89 10.15
N TRP A 87 -2.74 -6.23 8.89
CA TRP A 87 -3.82 -5.66 8.09
C TRP A 87 -5.16 -6.06 8.72
N THR A 88 -6.04 -5.09 8.93
CA THR A 88 -7.38 -5.30 9.48
C THR A 88 -8.18 -6.26 8.59
N ALA A 89 -9.19 -6.95 9.12
CA ALA A 89 -10.12 -7.75 8.32
C ALA A 89 -10.72 -6.93 7.17
N ARG A 90 -10.95 -5.63 7.39
CA ARG A 90 -11.35 -4.70 6.34
C ARG A 90 -10.27 -4.52 5.29
N GLU A 91 -9.00 -4.33 5.65
CA GLU A 91 -7.90 -4.22 4.68
C GLU A 91 -7.61 -5.55 3.96
N CYS A 92 -7.70 -6.69 4.65
CA CYS A 92 -7.59 -8.02 4.06
C CYS A 92 -8.78 -8.35 3.15
N ALA A 93 -10.03 -8.11 3.55
CA ALA A 93 -11.21 -8.27 2.69
C ALA A 93 -11.22 -7.26 1.53
N TYR A 94 -10.67 -6.06 1.74
CA TYR A 94 -10.40 -5.08 0.70
C TYR A 94 -9.28 -5.49 -0.26
N LEU A 95 -8.56 -6.57 0.02
CA LEU A 95 -7.53 -7.12 -0.87
C LEU A 95 -7.84 -8.51 -1.40
N LEU A 96 -8.60 -9.31 -0.65
CA LEU A 96 -8.97 -10.68 -0.95
C LEU A 96 -10.39 -10.81 -1.49
N ASP A 97 -11.27 -9.86 -1.20
CA ASP A 97 -12.72 -9.94 -1.42
C ASP A 97 -13.28 -8.71 -2.16
N LEU A 98 -12.46 -8.06 -2.99
CA LEU A 98 -12.98 -7.15 -4.01
C LEU A 98 -13.51 -8.00 -5.17
N PRO A 99 -14.83 -8.10 -5.40
CA PRO A 99 -15.32 -8.30 -6.76
C PRO A 99 -14.61 -7.25 -7.65
N GLU A 100 -14.25 -7.60 -8.89
CA GLU A 100 -13.51 -6.74 -9.84
C GLU A 100 -14.02 -5.28 -9.90
N GLN A 101 -15.28 -5.06 -9.51
CA GLN A 101 -15.97 -3.77 -9.38
C GLN A 101 -15.51 -2.84 -8.25
N CYS A 102 -14.89 -3.31 -7.15
CA CYS A 102 -14.42 -2.40 -6.08
C CYS A 102 -12.94 -2.01 -6.23
N LEU A 103 -12.17 -2.72 -7.06
CA LEU A 103 -10.89 -2.23 -7.61
C LEU A 103 -11.09 -0.90 -8.37
N TYR A 104 -12.31 -0.57 -8.83
CA TYR A 104 -12.68 0.74 -9.38
C TYR A 104 -12.88 1.84 -8.34
N ARG A 105 -13.24 1.50 -7.09
CA ARG A 105 -13.73 2.49 -6.11
C ARG A 105 -12.65 3.02 -5.17
N ILE A 106 -11.63 2.21 -4.94
CA ILE A 106 -10.39 2.57 -4.20
C ILE A 106 -9.44 3.33 -5.12
N GLN A 107 -9.57 3.02 -6.40
CA GLN A 107 -9.29 3.87 -7.54
C GLN A 107 -10.26 5.07 -7.66
N GLY A 108 -10.94 5.48 -6.58
CA GLY A 108 -11.87 6.62 -6.52
C GLY A 108 -11.22 8.00 -6.73
N ILE A 109 -9.93 8.04 -7.07
CA ILE A 109 -9.38 9.02 -7.98
C ILE A 109 -9.05 8.24 -9.24
N GLU A 110 -10.01 8.21 -10.17
CA GLU A 110 -10.05 7.37 -11.35
C GLU A 110 -8.66 7.25 -12.01
N PRO A 111 -7.91 6.13 -11.91
CA PRO A 111 -6.66 5.99 -12.65
C PRO A 111 -6.95 5.57 -14.08
N ARG A 112 -8.14 5.06 -14.42
CA ARG A 112 -8.53 4.92 -15.83
C ARG A 112 -8.68 6.29 -16.47
N PHE A 113 -9.48 7.19 -15.90
CA PHE A 113 -9.58 8.55 -16.42
C PHE A 113 -8.32 9.35 -16.18
N SER A 114 -7.62 9.24 -15.06
CA SER A 114 -6.36 9.95 -14.82
C SER A 114 -5.25 9.45 -15.74
N LEU A 115 -4.99 8.15 -15.91
CA LEU A 115 -3.99 7.68 -16.90
C LEU A 115 -4.40 8.00 -18.33
N LEU A 116 -5.68 7.83 -18.68
CA LEU A 116 -6.17 8.18 -20.01
C LEU A 116 -6.08 9.69 -20.22
N PHE A 117 -6.50 10.50 -19.27
CA PHE A 117 -6.45 11.97 -19.27
C PHE A 117 -5.02 12.46 -19.33
N TRP A 118 -4.09 11.92 -18.52
CA TRP A 118 -2.68 12.28 -18.58
C TRP A 118 -2.03 11.83 -19.89
N SER A 119 -2.44 10.69 -20.45
CA SER A 119 -1.98 10.25 -21.77
C SER A 119 -2.52 11.16 -22.87
N VAL A 120 -3.82 11.44 -22.86
CA VAL A 120 -4.51 12.32 -23.81
C VAL A 120 -3.98 13.75 -23.71
N ALA A 121 -3.80 14.29 -22.51
CA ALA A 121 -3.20 15.61 -22.27
C ALA A 121 -1.77 15.67 -22.81
N LYS A 122 -0.97 14.61 -22.64
CA LYS A 122 0.37 14.51 -23.26
C LYS A 122 0.30 14.51 -24.79
N VAL A 123 -0.62 13.74 -25.38
CA VAL A 123 -0.81 13.74 -26.84
C VAL A 123 -1.23 15.14 -27.32
N ILE A 124 -2.24 15.75 -26.69
CA ILE A 124 -2.73 17.10 -27.03
C ILE A 124 -1.60 18.13 -26.91
N CYS A 125 -0.86 18.15 -25.80
CA CYS A 125 0.31 19.03 -25.64
C CYS A 125 1.35 18.78 -26.73
N THR A 126 1.64 17.53 -27.08
CA THR A 126 2.64 17.21 -28.12
C THR A 126 2.18 17.72 -29.49
N VAL A 127 0.91 17.51 -29.84
CA VAL A 127 0.31 18.01 -31.09
C VAL A 127 0.28 19.54 -31.10
N ALA A 128 -0.10 20.18 -30.00
CA ALA A 128 -0.11 21.64 -29.89
C ALA A 128 1.30 22.24 -30.05
N ILE A 129 2.32 21.62 -29.45
CA ILE A 129 3.72 22.00 -29.61
C ILE A 129 4.15 21.80 -31.06
N MET A 130 3.80 20.69 -31.71
CA MET A 130 4.10 20.47 -33.13
C MET A 130 3.46 21.52 -34.03
N LEU A 131 2.19 21.87 -33.79
CA LEU A 131 1.47 22.89 -34.55
C LEU A 131 2.09 24.27 -34.35
N LEU A 132 2.36 24.68 -33.10
CA LEU A 132 3.08 25.92 -32.82
C LEU A 132 4.44 25.92 -33.53
N HIS A 133 5.20 24.82 -33.42
CA HIS A 133 6.53 24.76 -34.00
C HIS A 133 6.49 24.83 -35.53
N SER A 134 5.50 24.20 -36.18
CA SER A 134 5.32 24.30 -37.64
C SER A 134 4.94 25.70 -38.12
N VAL A 135 4.27 26.48 -37.27
CA VAL A 135 3.86 27.86 -37.56
C VAL A 135 5.02 28.83 -37.34
N PHE A 136 5.85 28.59 -36.32
CA PHE A 136 6.89 29.54 -35.89
C PHE A 136 8.28 29.25 -36.46
N ASN A 137 8.62 28.00 -36.80
CA ASN A 137 9.95 27.64 -37.28
C ASN A 137 9.89 26.96 -38.64
N GLN A 138 10.57 27.53 -39.63
CA GLN A 138 11.01 26.81 -40.83
C GLN A 138 12.09 25.77 -40.44
N LEU A 139 11.72 24.73 -39.69
CA LEU A 139 12.62 23.62 -39.45
C LEU A 139 13.02 23.00 -40.78
N SER A 140 14.31 22.72 -40.92
CA SER A 140 14.79 21.88 -42.02
C SER A 140 14.15 20.49 -41.92
N ALA A 141 13.84 19.86 -43.07
CA ALA A 141 13.22 18.53 -43.13
C ALA A 141 13.98 17.48 -42.28
N VAL A 142 15.30 17.63 -42.17
CA VAL A 142 16.18 16.75 -41.37
C VAL A 142 15.84 16.81 -39.88
N GLN A 143 15.57 18.01 -39.33
CA GLN A 143 15.22 18.17 -37.91
C GLN A 143 13.85 17.55 -37.61
N SER A 144 12.90 17.65 -38.53
CA SER A 144 11.59 17.01 -38.41
C SER A 144 11.71 15.48 -38.36
N VAL A 145 12.52 14.88 -39.23
CA VAL A 145 12.72 13.42 -39.27
C VAL A 145 13.39 12.92 -37.98
N LEU A 146 14.45 13.60 -37.51
CA LEU A 146 15.11 13.24 -36.26
C LEU A 146 14.16 13.34 -35.07
N LEU A 147 13.28 14.34 -35.06
CA LEU A 147 12.26 14.48 -34.03
C LEU A 147 11.29 13.29 -34.00
N TRP A 148 10.80 12.87 -35.17
CA TRP A 148 9.91 11.72 -35.29
C TRP A 148 10.58 10.40 -34.90
N ALA A 149 11.84 10.21 -35.27
CA ALA A 149 12.63 9.05 -34.87
C ALA A 149 12.81 8.96 -33.35
N TRP A 150 12.89 10.09 -32.65
CA TRP A 150 13.00 10.14 -31.19
C TRP A 150 11.67 10.03 -30.45
N LEU A 151 10.58 10.58 -31.01
CA LEU A 151 9.26 10.55 -30.37
C LEU A 151 8.55 9.21 -30.54
N SER A 152 8.72 8.53 -31.68
CA SER A 152 7.98 7.29 -31.98
C SER A 152 8.22 6.14 -31.00
N PRO A 153 9.44 5.86 -30.47
CA PRO A 153 9.64 4.84 -29.45
C PRO A 153 8.98 5.23 -28.12
N GLY A 154 8.94 6.52 -27.79
CA GLY A 154 8.24 7.04 -26.62
C GLY A 154 6.73 6.81 -26.69
N PHE A 155 6.12 7.04 -27.86
CA PHE A 155 4.71 6.75 -28.10
C PHE A 155 4.40 5.25 -28.06
N ALA A 156 5.24 4.40 -28.66
CA ALA A 156 5.08 2.96 -28.61
C ALA A 156 5.20 2.42 -27.17
N ALA A 157 6.17 2.93 -26.39
CA ALA A 157 6.34 2.59 -24.98
C ALA A 157 5.12 3.02 -24.13
N LEU A 158 4.55 4.21 -24.39
CA LEU A 158 3.33 4.68 -23.74
C LEU A 158 2.13 3.77 -24.01
N GLY A 159 2.02 3.20 -25.21
CA GLY A 159 0.96 2.26 -25.58
C GLY A 159 1.08 0.87 -24.93
N LEU A 160 2.31 0.39 -24.72
CA LEU A 160 2.59 -0.91 -24.07
C LEU A 160 2.55 -0.83 -22.54
N LEU A 161 2.78 0.36 -21.98
CA LEU A 161 2.79 0.67 -20.55
C LEU A 161 1.56 0.20 -19.75
N PRO A 162 0.31 0.31 -20.24
CA PRO A 162 -0.85 -0.22 -19.52
C PRO A 162 -1.03 -1.74 -19.66
N VAL A 163 -0.39 -2.38 -20.64
CA VAL A 163 -0.57 -3.81 -20.93
C VAL A 163 0.30 -4.68 -20.03
N LEU A 164 1.57 -4.30 -19.82
CA LEU A 164 2.52 -5.08 -19.02
C LEU A 164 2.11 -5.23 -17.54
N PRO A 165 1.74 -4.15 -16.82
CA PRO A 165 1.30 -4.25 -15.43
C PRO A 165 0.04 -5.10 -15.30
N ARG A 166 -0.89 -5.05 -16.25
CA ARG A 166 -2.08 -5.92 -16.26
C ARG A 166 -1.71 -7.39 -16.41
N ALA A 167 -0.78 -7.71 -17.32
CA ALA A 167 -0.31 -9.08 -17.48
C ALA A 167 0.40 -9.61 -16.22
N LEU A 168 1.16 -8.75 -15.52
CA LEU A 168 1.84 -9.09 -14.27
C LEU A 168 0.87 -9.26 -13.10
N VAL A 169 -0.16 -8.40 -12.99
CA VAL A 169 -1.22 -8.55 -11.97
C VAL A 169 -1.99 -9.86 -12.17
N ARG A 170 -2.31 -10.25 -13.42
CA ARG A 170 -2.96 -11.54 -13.73
C ARG A 170 -2.14 -12.76 -13.28
N ARG A 171 -0.83 -12.61 -13.14
CA ARG A 171 0.08 -13.66 -12.65
C ARG A 171 0.32 -13.60 -11.13
N GLY A 172 -0.41 -12.77 -10.40
CA GLY A 172 -0.22 -12.57 -8.95
C GLY A 172 1.01 -11.74 -8.59
N LEU A 173 1.76 -11.22 -9.56
CA LEU A 173 3.02 -10.48 -9.36
C LEU A 173 2.76 -8.97 -9.16
N VAL A 174 1.95 -8.63 -8.17
CA VAL A 174 1.50 -7.24 -7.94
C VAL A 174 2.68 -6.28 -7.69
N ARG A 175 3.72 -6.73 -6.95
CA ARG A 175 4.94 -5.93 -6.72
C ARG A 175 5.66 -5.59 -8.02
N CYS A 176 5.86 -6.59 -8.88
CA CYS A 176 6.51 -6.41 -10.17
C CYS A 176 5.67 -5.50 -11.07
N ALA A 177 4.35 -5.65 -11.07
CA ALA A 177 3.46 -4.80 -11.85
C ALA A 177 3.55 -3.31 -11.46
N VAL A 178 3.55 -3.02 -10.15
CA VAL A 178 3.68 -1.65 -9.64
C VAL A 178 5.07 -1.07 -9.92
N ALA A 179 6.12 -1.86 -9.70
CA ALA A 179 7.49 -1.44 -9.99
C ALA A 179 7.68 -1.14 -11.48
N VAL A 180 7.21 -2.03 -12.36
CA VAL A 180 7.26 -1.86 -13.82
C VAL A 180 6.47 -0.63 -14.25
N ALA A 181 5.25 -0.43 -13.73
CA ALA A 181 4.45 0.74 -14.05
C ALA A 181 5.17 2.06 -13.65
N ALA A 182 5.81 2.08 -12.49
CA ALA A 182 6.57 3.24 -12.02
C ALA A 182 7.81 3.50 -12.88
N VAL A 183 8.60 2.46 -13.16
CA VAL A 183 9.81 2.55 -14.00
C VAL A 183 9.46 3.01 -15.41
N CYS A 184 8.45 2.42 -16.04
CA CYS A 184 8.06 2.81 -17.38
C CYS A 184 7.55 4.27 -17.41
N ARG A 185 6.82 4.71 -16.38
CA ARG A 185 6.34 6.11 -16.29
C ARG A 185 7.49 7.11 -16.11
N MET A 186 8.51 6.75 -15.32
CA MET A 186 9.75 7.52 -15.21
C MET A 186 10.51 7.55 -16.53
N ALA A 187 10.69 6.41 -17.19
CA ALA A 187 11.36 6.30 -18.48
C ALA A 187 10.67 7.17 -19.56
N CYS A 188 9.34 7.09 -19.68
CA CYS A 188 8.60 7.96 -20.59
C CYS A 188 8.79 9.46 -20.27
N SER A 189 8.91 9.83 -19.00
CA SER A 189 9.13 11.23 -18.63
C SER A 189 10.56 11.66 -19.00
N LEU A 190 11.55 10.79 -18.75
CA LEU A 190 12.96 11.02 -19.11
C LEU A 190 13.23 11.01 -20.63
N CYS A 191 12.46 10.28 -21.45
CA CYS A 191 12.63 10.30 -22.90
C CYS A 191 11.99 11.54 -23.54
N PHE A 192 10.85 12.01 -23.02
CA PHE A 192 10.19 13.21 -23.54
C PHE A 192 10.91 14.51 -23.13
N LEU A 193 11.60 14.52 -21.98
CA LEU A 193 12.25 15.70 -21.41
C LEU A 193 13.37 16.29 -22.31
N PRO A 194 14.37 15.53 -22.79
CA PRO A 194 15.44 16.05 -23.64
C PRO A 194 14.92 16.45 -25.02
N ALA A 195 13.98 15.68 -25.58
CA ALA A 195 13.40 15.98 -26.89
C ALA A 195 12.66 17.31 -26.90
N LEU A 196 11.86 17.57 -25.86
CA LEU A 196 11.11 18.82 -25.71
C LEU A 196 12.04 19.99 -25.33
N PHE A 197 13.07 19.73 -24.53
CA PHE A 197 14.11 20.71 -24.21
C PHE A 197 14.87 21.15 -25.47
N LEU A 198 15.36 20.22 -26.30
CA LEU A 198 16.08 20.54 -27.54
C LEU A 198 15.20 21.28 -28.56
N LEU A 199 13.90 20.95 -28.64
CA LEU A 199 12.93 21.61 -29.51
C LEU A 199 12.65 23.07 -29.14
N VAL A 200 12.55 23.35 -27.83
CA VAL A 200 12.10 24.65 -27.31
C VAL A 200 13.27 25.57 -26.99
N PHE A 201 14.42 25.04 -26.57
CA PHE A 201 15.55 25.83 -26.07
C PHE A 201 16.65 26.14 -27.07
N ALA A 202 16.63 25.56 -28.27
CA ALA A 202 17.58 25.96 -29.30
C ALA A 202 17.57 27.48 -29.59
N PRO A 203 16.43 28.22 -29.49
CA PRO A 203 16.43 29.67 -29.74
C PRO A 203 16.33 30.57 -28.50
N HIS A 204 15.66 30.18 -27.40
CA HIS A 204 15.26 31.14 -26.34
C HIS A 204 15.44 30.60 -24.91
N ALA A 205 16.57 30.94 -24.28
CA ALA A 205 16.95 30.49 -22.94
C ALA A 205 16.05 31.01 -21.80
N SER A 206 15.35 32.13 -21.97
CA SER A 206 14.54 32.76 -20.91
C SER A 206 13.29 31.98 -20.53
N MET A 207 12.77 31.12 -21.42
CA MET A 207 11.63 30.25 -21.11
C MET A 207 12.04 28.98 -20.34
N ALA A 208 13.34 28.71 -20.16
CA ALA A 208 13.83 27.44 -19.61
C ALA A 208 13.36 27.17 -18.18
N PHE A 209 13.28 28.24 -17.41
CA PHE A 209 12.97 28.14 -16.00
C PHE A 209 11.52 27.77 -15.72
N GLY A 210 10.55 28.42 -16.37
CA GLY A 210 9.12 28.14 -16.17
C GLY A 210 8.74 26.72 -16.60
N TYR A 211 9.32 26.25 -17.69
CA TYR A 211 9.14 24.88 -18.15
C TYR A 211 9.80 23.87 -17.19
N ALA A 212 11.05 24.10 -16.77
CA ALA A 212 11.70 23.24 -15.77
C ALA A 212 10.88 23.10 -14.48
N LEU A 213 10.22 24.17 -14.02
CA LEU A 213 9.36 24.15 -12.84
C LEU A 213 8.10 23.29 -13.04
N CYS A 214 7.42 23.43 -14.18
CA CYS A 214 6.28 22.58 -14.57
C CYS A 214 6.67 21.09 -14.67
N PHE A 215 7.96 20.78 -14.90
CA PHE A 215 8.48 19.42 -15.01
C PHE A 215 8.98 18.80 -13.71
N LEU A 216 9.48 19.61 -12.77
CA LEU A 216 9.90 19.12 -11.45
C LEU A 216 8.70 18.70 -10.58
N LEU A 217 7.54 19.35 -10.75
CA LEU A 217 6.33 19.04 -9.99
C LEU A 217 5.83 17.59 -10.18
N PRO A 218 5.68 17.05 -11.41
CA PRO A 218 5.33 15.64 -11.62
C PRO A 218 6.36 14.65 -11.09
N LEU A 219 7.66 14.98 -11.16
CA LEU A 219 8.74 14.15 -10.63
C LEU A 219 8.71 14.08 -9.09
N LEU A 220 8.45 15.22 -8.44
CA LEU A 220 8.28 15.29 -6.98
C LEU A 220 7.04 14.52 -6.51
N GLU A 221 5.93 14.61 -7.22
CA GLU A 221 4.73 13.81 -6.95
C GLU A 221 5.00 12.31 -7.13
N HIS A 222 5.74 11.92 -8.17
CA HIS A 222 6.17 10.52 -8.35
C HIS A 222 7.06 10.03 -7.22
N TRP A 223 8.03 10.84 -6.82
CA TRP A 223 8.93 10.53 -5.72
C TRP A 223 8.16 10.31 -4.42
N ARG A 224 7.15 11.16 -4.12
CA ARG A 224 6.28 11.01 -2.96
C ARG A 224 5.50 9.70 -2.98
N VAL A 225 4.94 9.32 -4.13
CA VAL A 225 4.23 8.04 -4.29
C VAL A 225 5.17 6.86 -4.08
N TRP A 226 6.37 6.91 -4.67
CA TRP A 226 7.37 5.85 -4.54
C TRP A 226 7.84 5.66 -3.10
N ARG A 227 8.07 6.77 -2.39
CA ARG A 227 8.43 6.75 -0.97
C ARG A 227 7.33 6.08 -0.13
N LYS A 228 6.06 6.33 -0.42
CA LYS A 228 4.92 5.69 0.27
C LYS A 228 4.84 4.18 -0.03
N LEU A 229 5.15 3.77 -1.26
CA LEU A 229 5.14 2.36 -1.65
C LEU A 229 6.30 1.56 -1.02
N GLY A 230 7.47 2.17 -0.86
CA GLY A 230 8.63 1.54 -0.22
C GLY A 230 8.44 1.15 1.26
N TYR A 231 7.47 1.77 1.96
CA TYR A 231 7.16 1.45 3.35
C TYR A 231 6.13 0.31 3.51
N VAL A 232 5.55 -0.20 2.42
CA VAL A 232 4.58 -1.29 2.50
C VAL A 232 5.32 -2.62 2.62
N LYS A 233 5.65 -3.03 3.85
CA LYS A 233 6.05 -4.41 4.14
C LYS A 233 4.82 -5.30 3.88
N LEU A 234 4.87 -6.16 2.84
CA LEU A 234 3.86 -7.22 2.74
C LEU A 234 4.24 -8.32 3.74
N PRO A 235 3.24 -8.98 4.37
CA PRO A 235 3.48 -10.11 5.24
C PRO A 235 4.24 -11.22 4.51
N ALA A 236 5.26 -11.78 5.18
CA ALA A 236 6.13 -12.83 4.65
C ALA A 236 5.37 -14.11 4.28
N SER A 237 4.15 -14.31 4.81
CA SER A 237 3.32 -15.50 4.61
C SER A 237 2.77 -15.68 3.19
N ARG A 238 2.94 -14.70 2.28
CA ARG A 238 2.56 -14.81 0.86
C ARG A 238 3.74 -14.82 -0.12
N MET A 239 4.96 -15.09 0.36
CA MET A 239 6.16 -15.15 -0.48
C MET A 239 6.61 -16.58 -0.83
N ASN A 240 5.77 -17.58 -0.56
CA ASN A 240 5.91 -18.96 -1.05
C ASN A 240 4.91 -19.23 -2.17
#